data_AF-Q11AG5-F1
#
_entry.id   AF-Q11AG5-F1
#
_cell.length_a   1.000
_cell.length_b   1.000
_cell.length_c   1.000
_cell.angle_alpha   90.00
_cell.angle_beta   90.00
_cell.angle_gamma   90.00
#
_symmetry.space_group_name_H-M   'P 1'
#
loop_
_entity.id
_entity.type
_entity.pdbx_description
1 polymer ?
#
loop_
_entity_poly.entity_id
_entity_poly.type
_entity_poly.pdbx_seq_one_letter_code
_entity_poly.pdbx_strand_id
1 'polypeptide(L)'
;MIIRQCTTEYKLVPIRRHVRVLAGLEGLRSPSYPVVEQWIGISTDEAIRIKPSFQAWQINRWPLIEKRMSRSDCIAWLQRHGYPIPPKSACLGCPFHSNARWRQIRDEDPTGWADAVDADRRIRTGFRGMRAELYLHRSCVPLDEADLSDDSNQLDLWPLECEGMCGV
;
A
#
# COMPACT_ATOMS: atom_id res chain seq x y z
N MET A 1 -16.69 5.99 1.99
CA MET A 1 -15.38 5.46 1.54
C MET A 1 -14.34 5.95 2.54
N ILE A 2 -13.55 5.06 3.17
CA ILE A 2 -12.43 5.48 4.03
C ILE A 2 -11.50 6.35 3.17
N ILE A 3 -11.57 7.66 3.35
CA ILE A 3 -10.75 8.59 2.60
C ILE A 3 -9.33 8.45 3.14
N ARG A 4 -8.44 7.79 2.37
CA ARG A 4 -6.96 7.82 2.24
C ARG A 4 -6.04 8.24 3.41
N GLN A 5 -6.57 8.47 4.61
CA GLN A 5 -5.86 8.96 5.80
C GLN A 5 -4.81 7.96 6.25
N CYS A 6 -5.09 6.66 6.10
CA CYS A 6 -4.18 5.61 6.56
C CYS A 6 -2.82 5.66 5.86
N THR A 7 -2.74 6.03 4.58
CA THR A 7 -1.46 6.09 3.88
C THR A 7 -0.60 7.22 4.40
N THR A 8 -1.17 8.41 4.53
CA THR A 8 -0.41 9.56 5.02
C THR A 8 0.10 9.29 6.42
N GLU A 9 -0.78 8.84 7.32
CA GLU A 9 -0.47 8.66 8.74
C GLU A 9 0.41 7.43 9.02
N TYR A 10 0.16 6.29 8.39
CA TYR A 10 0.84 5.03 8.70
C TYR A 10 1.98 4.68 7.75
N LYS A 11 2.08 5.32 6.58
CA LYS A 11 3.17 5.06 5.61
C LYS A 11 4.05 6.30 5.40
N LEU A 12 3.49 7.37 4.85
CA LEU A 12 4.28 8.51 4.35
C LEU A 12 4.92 9.32 5.48
N VAL A 13 4.17 9.66 6.53
CA VAL A 13 4.68 10.43 7.68
C VAL A 13 5.77 9.65 8.44
N PRO A 14 5.57 8.36 8.80
CA PRO A 14 6.61 7.57 9.47
C PRO A 14 7.87 7.40 8.63
N ILE A 15 7.73 7.07 7.34
CA ILE A 15 8.89 6.96 6.42
C ILE A 15 9.65 8.28 6.37
N ARG A 16 8.94 9.40 6.18
CA ARG A 16 9.57 10.72 6.11
C ARG A 16 10.29 11.09 7.40
N ARG A 17 9.68 10.81 8.56
CA ARG A 17 10.31 11.03 9.87
C ARG A 17 11.61 10.24 9.97
N HIS A 18 11.59 8.96 9.59
CA HIS A 18 12.78 8.12 9.64
C HIS A 18 13.87 8.58 8.67
N VAL A 19 13.50 8.94 7.43
CA VAL A 19 14.45 9.51 6.45
C VAL A 19 15.10 10.79 6.96
N ARG A 20 14.37 11.64 7.70
CA ARG A 20 14.96 12.84 8.33
C ARG A 20 15.99 12.48 9.40
N VAL A 21 15.74 11.45 10.20
CA VAL A 21 16.72 10.95 11.18
C VAL A 21 17.98 10.50 10.47
N LEU A 22 17.85 9.68 9.43
CA LEU A 22 18.98 9.17 8.64
C LEU A 22 19.77 10.30 7.96
N ALA A 23 19.10 11.37 7.54
CA ALA A 23 19.72 12.54 6.92
C ALA A 23 20.29 13.56 7.93
N GLY A 24 20.21 13.28 9.24
CA GLY A 24 20.67 14.22 10.28
C GLY A 24 19.84 15.50 10.39
N LEU A 25 18.58 15.47 9.94
CA LEU A 25 17.65 16.62 9.93
C LEU A 25 16.67 16.60 11.10
N GLU A 26 16.81 15.71 12.08
CA GLU A 26 15.89 15.64 13.22
C GLU A 26 15.92 16.93 14.05
N GLY A 27 14.75 17.53 14.29
CA GLY A 27 14.64 18.83 14.98
C GLY A 27 15.11 20.06 14.18
N LEU A 28 15.69 19.87 12.99
CA LEU A 28 16.23 20.95 12.17
C LEU A 28 15.26 21.40 11.06
N ARG A 29 15.39 22.64 10.60
CA ARG A 29 14.69 23.08 9.40
C ARG A 29 15.25 22.34 8.18
N SER A 30 14.37 21.80 7.32
CA SER A 30 14.79 21.20 6.06
C SER A 30 15.48 22.22 5.14
N PRO A 31 16.56 21.83 4.45
CA PRO A 31 17.12 22.61 3.36
C PRO A 31 16.10 22.86 2.23
N SER A 32 16.34 23.92 1.45
CA SER A 32 15.57 24.20 0.23
C SER A 32 16.16 23.52 -1.02
N TYR A 33 17.17 22.69 -0.85
CA TYR A 33 17.83 21.93 -1.92
C TYR A 33 17.91 20.44 -1.53
N PRO A 34 17.94 19.52 -2.50
CA PRO A 34 17.97 18.10 -2.23
C PRO A 34 19.23 17.67 -1.49
N VAL A 35 19.06 16.94 -0.39
CA VAL A 35 20.13 16.28 0.37
C VAL A 35 19.93 14.77 0.49
N VAL A 36 18.76 14.27 0.05
CA VAL A 36 18.43 12.84 0.01
C VAL A 36 17.95 12.47 -1.39
N GLU A 37 18.47 11.36 -1.92
CA GLU A 37 17.93 10.67 -3.09
C GLU A 37 17.21 9.40 -2.64
N GLN A 38 15.90 9.34 -2.85
CA GLN A 38 15.07 8.19 -2.48
C GLN A 38 14.78 7.32 -3.69
N TRP A 39 15.22 6.07 -3.64
CA TRP A 39 15.03 5.09 -4.72
C TRP A 39 13.70 4.37 -4.52
N ILE A 40 12.85 4.39 -5.54
CA ILE A 40 11.51 3.81 -5.49
C ILE A 40 11.35 2.80 -6.63
N GLY A 41 11.03 1.56 -6.29
CA GLY A 41 10.84 0.47 -7.25
C GLY A 41 9.48 0.51 -7.95
N ILE A 42 9.26 1.49 -8.83
CA ILE A 42 8.08 1.55 -9.72
C ILE A 42 8.44 0.92 -11.07
N SER A 43 7.70 -0.11 -11.50
CA SER A 43 7.90 -0.73 -12.81
C SER A 43 7.27 0.08 -13.95
N THR A 44 7.58 -0.27 -15.19
CA THR A 44 7.00 0.40 -16.37
C THR A 44 5.47 0.30 -16.43
N ASP A 45 4.88 -0.78 -15.92
CA ASP A 45 3.43 -0.98 -15.85
C ASP A 45 2.75 -0.02 -14.86
N GLU A 46 3.52 0.57 -13.95
CA GLU A 46 3.07 1.48 -12.90
C GLU A 46 3.57 2.91 -13.12
N ALA A 47 4.08 3.25 -14.32
CA ALA A 47 4.75 4.52 -14.61
C ALA A 47 3.91 5.77 -14.29
N ILE A 48 2.57 5.67 -14.33
CA ILE A 48 1.65 6.75 -13.95
C ILE A 48 1.80 7.19 -12.48
N ARG A 49 2.39 6.34 -11.63
CA ARG A 49 2.67 6.59 -10.22
C ARG A 49 3.96 7.38 -9.97
N ILE A 50 4.75 7.66 -11.00
CA ILE A 50 5.94 8.49 -10.89
C ILE A 50 5.50 9.91 -10.53
N LYS A 51 5.96 10.39 -9.37
CA LYS A 51 5.73 11.76 -8.89
C LYS A 51 7.02 12.36 -8.35
N PRO A 52 7.34 13.62 -8.68
CA PRO A 52 8.43 14.32 -8.01
C PRO A 52 8.19 14.37 -6.50
N SER A 53 9.25 14.54 -5.73
CA SER A 53 9.09 14.72 -4.29
C SER A 53 8.34 16.01 -3.99
N PHE A 54 7.39 15.95 -3.06
CA PHE A 54 6.74 17.14 -2.50
C PHE A 54 7.64 17.89 -1.49
N GLN A 55 8.85 17.38 -1.24
CA GLN A 55 9.80 17.92 -0.27
C GLN A 55 11.04 18.45 -0.98
N ALA A 56 11.33 19.74 -0.85
CA ALA A 56 12.49 20.37 -1.51
C ALA A 56 13.84 19.74 -1.15
N TRP A 57 13.93 19.12 0.03
CA TRP A 57 15.14 18.47 0.53
C TRP A 57 15.33 17.03 0.06
N GLN A 58 14.41 16.50 -0.76
CA GLN A 58 14.47 15.15 -1.30
C GLN A 58 14.25 15.16 -2.82
N ILE A 59 14.86 14.19 -3.50
CA ILE A 59 14.52 13.82 -4.88
C ILE A 59 14.16 12.34 -4.94
N ASN A 60 13.23 11.99 -5.83
CA ASN A 60 12.84 10.62 -6.09
C ASN A 60 13.58 10.11 -7.33
N ARG A 61 14.04 8.86 -7.28
CA ARG A 61 14.68 8.14 -8.38
C ARG A 61 14.00 6.80 -8.64
N TRP A 62 13.94 6.37 -9.90
CA TRP A 62 13.18 5.18 -10.32
C TRP A 62 14.04 4.19 -11.11
N PRO A 63 14.87 3.38 -10.44
CA PRO A 63 15.81 2.49 -11.10
C PRO A 63 15.17 1.48 -12.07
N LEU A 64 13.96 0.99 -11.77
CA LEU A 64 13.26 0.03 -12.62
C LEU A 64 12.74 0.69 -13.90
N ILE A 65 12.35 1.97 -13.85
CA ILE A 65 12.01 2.76 -15.03
C ILE A 65 13.26 3.03 -15.88
N GLU A 66 14.36 3.43 -15.24
CA GLU A 66 15.66 3.64 -15.90
C GLU A 66 16.13 2.38 -16.65
N LYS A 67 15.85 1.20 -16.08
CA LYS A 67 16.14 -0.11 -16.67
C LYS A 67 15.05 -0.66 -17.60
N ARG A 68 13.93 0.05 -17.77
CA ARG A 68 12.74 -0.38 -18.54
C ARG A 68 12.21 -1.75 -18.12
N MET A 69 12.16 -2.00 -16.82
CA MET A 69 11.68 -3.26 -16.26
C MET A 69 10.18 -3.21 -15.98
N SER A 70 9.45 -4.18 -16.54
CA SER A 70 8.08 -4.50 -16.16
C SER A 70 8.04 -5.33 -14.87
N ARG A 71 6.83 -5.57 -14.34
CA ARG A 71 6.60 -6.50 -13.23
C ARG A 71 7.06 -7.91 -13.58
N SER A 72 6.80 -8.35 -14.80
CA SER A 72 7.23 -9.67 -15.29
C SER A 72 8.75 -9.77 -15.33
N ASP A 73 9.45 -8.70 -15.74
CA ASP A 73 10.91 -8.66 -15.71
C ASP A 73 11.48 -8.73 -14.29
N CYS A 74 10.81 -8.10 -13.32
CA CYS A 74 11.18 -8.18 -11.90
C CYS A 74 11.03 -9.61 -11.36
N ILE A 75 9.94 -10.29 -11.70
CA ILE A 75 9.73 -11.69 -11.31
C ILE A 75 10.79 -12.60 -11.95
N ALA A 76 11.05 -12.45 -13.24
CA ALA A 76 12.09 -13.20 -13.93
C ALA A 76 13.49 -12.91 -13.36
N TRP A 77 13.75 -11.68 -12.94
CA TRP A 77 14.99 -11.31 -12.24
C TRP A 77 15.10 -12.03 -10.89
N LEU A 78 14.05 -12.05 -10.07
CA LEU A 78 14.05 -12.76 -8.79
C LEU A 78 14.31 -14.26 -8.96
N GLN A 79 13.59 -14.90 -9.89
CA GLN A 79 13.73 -16.33 -10.17
C GLN A 79 15.14 -16.71 -10.62
N ARG A 80 15.75 -15.92 -11.51
CA ARG A 80 17.14 -16.15 -11.96
C ARG A 80 18.17 -16.08 -10.83
N HIS A 81 17.87 -15.37 -9.75
CA HIS A 81 18.74 -15.22 -8.59
C HIS A 81 18.32 -16.13 -7.42
N GLY A 82 17.34 -17.02 -7.61
CA GLY A 82 16.87 -17.94 -6.57
C GLY A 82 16.08 -17.27 -5.45
N TYR A 83 15.55 -16.07 -5.66
CA TYR A 83 14.70 -15.40 -4.68
C TYR A 83 13.24 -15.85 -4.81
N PRO A 84 12.51 -16.01 -3.68
CA PRO A 84 11.08 -16.26 -3.72
C PRO A 84 10.34 -15.05 -4.29
N ILE A 85 9.19 -15.30 -4.92
CA ILE A 85 8.29 -14.24 -5.35
C ILE A 85 7.55 -13.71 -4.12
N PRO A 86 7.70 -12.43 -3.76
CA PRO A 86 7.01 -11.89 -2.59
C PRO A 86 5.49 -11.83 -2.85
N PRO A 87 4.66 -12.06 -1.82
CA PRO A 87 3.23 -11.81 -1.91
C PRO A 87 2.94 -10.30 -2.10
N LYS A 88 1.70 -9.95 -2.43
CA LYS A 88 1.28 -8.53 -2.48
C LYS A 88 1.54 -7.86 -1.12
N SER A 89 2.14 -6.68 -1.12
CA SER A 89 2.55 -5.91 0.07
C SER A 89 1.44 -5.09 0.72
N ALA A 90 0.18 -5.40 0.44
CA ALA A 90 -0.95 -4.69 1.05
C ALA A 90 -0.98 -4.94 2.57
N CYS A 91 -1.30 -3.91 3.36
CA CYS A 91 -1.41 -4.05 4.80
C CYS A 91 -2.58 -4.97 5.17
N LEU A 92 -2.53 -5.57 6.36
CA LEU A 92 -3.52 -6.52 6.82
C LEU A 92 -4.95 -5.95 6.81
N GLY A 93 -5.13 -4.75 7.36
CA GLY A 93 -6.41 -4.01 7.35
C GLY A 93 -6.68 -3.21 6.07
N CYS A 94 -6.18 -3.64 4.91
CA CYS A 94 -6.42 -2.95 3.64
C CYS A 94 -7.81 -3.33 3.10
N PRO A 95 -8.71 -2.37 2.81
CA PRO A 95 -10.03 -2.69 2.24
C PRO A 95 -9.95 -3.17 0.78
N PHE A 96 -8.76 -3.13 0.16
CA PHE A 96 -8.54 -3.50 -1.24
C PHE A 96 -8.04 -4.95 -1.44
N HIS A 97 -8.18 -5.82 -0.43
CA HIS A 97 -7.91 -7.24 -0.61
C HIS A 97 -9.04 -7.91 -1.40
N SER A 98 -8.69 -8.88 -2.24
CA SER A 98 -9.66 -9.76 -2.89
C SER A 98 -10.19 -10.82 -1.94
N ASN A 99 -11.31 -11.45 -2.28
CA ASN A 99 -11.86 -12.58 -1.52
C ASN A 99 -10.85 -13.73 -1.39
N ALA A 100 -10.14 -14.07 -2.46
CA ALA A 100 -9.04 -15.04 -2.43
C ALA A 100 -7.95 -14.67 -1.41
N ARG A 101 -7.58 -13.38 -1.31
CA ARG A 101 -6.58 -12.93 -0.33
C ARG A 101 -7.12 -12.98 1.10
N TRP A 102 -8.38 -12.61 1.32
CA TRP A 102 -9.00 -12.76 2.64
C TRP A 102 -9.06 -14.21 3.10
N ARG A 103 -9.44 -15.14 2.21
CA ARG A 103 -9.40 -16.59 2.48
C ARG A 103 -7.99 -17.04 2.83
N GLN A 104 -7.00 -16.64 2.05
CA GLN A 104 -5.60 -16.99 2.32
C GLN A 104 -5.17 -16.54 3.72
N ILE A 105 -5.48 -15.30 4.11
CA ILE A 105 -5.16 -14.80 5.47
C ILE A 105 -5.91 -15.62 6.52
N ARG A 106 -7.22 -15.86 6.34
CA ARG A 106 -8.04 -16.65 7.27
C ARG A 106 -7.49 -18.07 7.49
N ASP A 107 -7.09 -18.72 6.40
CA ASP A 107 -6.77 -20.15 6.40
C ASP A 107 -5.29 -20.41 6.73
N GLU A 108 -4.37 -19.51 6.35
CA GLU A 108 -2.91 -19.67 6.51
C GLU A 108 -2.31 -18.82 7.64
N ASP A 109 -2.99 -17.75 8.09
CA ASP A 109 -2.52 -16.83 9.14
C ASP A 109 -3.64 -16.47 10.14
N PRO A 110 -3.98 -17.37 11.08
CA PRO A 110 -5.07 -17.14 12.04
C PRO A 110 -4.87 -15.90 12.93
N THR A 111 -3.61 -15.54 13.20
CA THR A 111 -3.29 -14.34 14.00
C THR A 111 -3.56 -13.09 13.17
N GLY A 112 -3.08 -13.05 11.93
CA GLY A 112 -3.38 -11.97 11.01
C GLY A 112 -4.88 -11.85 10.71
N TRP A 113 -5.60 -12.95 10.63
CA TRP A 113 -7.06 -12.92 10.47
C TRP A 113 -7.75 -12.26 11.67
N ALA A 114 -7.38 -12.63 12.90
CA ALA A 114 -7.93 -12.03 14.10
C ALA A 114 -7.64 -10.51 14.16
N ASP A 115 -6.42 -10.11 13.82
CA ASP A 115 -6.02 -8.70 13.75
C ASP A 115 -6.78 -7.93 12.66
N ALA A 116 -7.06 -8.55 11.50
CA ALA A 116 -7.86 -7.95 10.43
C ALA A 116 -9.32 -7.73 10.86
N VAL A 117 -9.92 -8.71 11.55
CA VAL A 117 -11.29 -8.61 12.08
C VAL A 117 -11.37 -7.57 13.20
N ASP A 118 -10.39 -7.49 14.09
CA ASP A 118 -10.30 -6.43 15.10
C ASP A 118 -10.16 -5.04 14.46
N ALA A 119 -9.34 -4.93 13.41
CA ALA A 119 -9.23 -3.69 12.63
C ALA A 119 -10.58 -3.29 12.00
N ASP A 120 -11.31 -4.23 11.37
CA ASP A 120 -12.66 -4.00 10.82
C ASP A 120 -13.64 -3.48 11.89
N ARG A 121 -13.63 -4.08 13.08
CA ARG A 121 -14.49 -3.64 14.19
C ARG A 121 -14.12 -2.22 14.65
N ARG A 122 -12.82 -1.90 14.75
CA ARG A 122 -12.35 -0.59 15.21
C ARG A 122 -12.64 0.55 14.25
N ILE A 123 -12.65 0.30 12.94
CA ILE A 123 -12.96 1.34 11.95
C ILE A 123 -14.47 1.66 11.88
N ARG A 124 -15.33 0.78 12.42
CA ARG A 124 -16.79 0.80 12.20
C ARG A 124 -17.45 2.13 12.57
N THR A 125 -17.11 2.72 13.71
CA THR A 125 -17.68 4.02 14.14
C THR A 125 -16.94 5.24 13.59
N GLY A 126 -15.98 5.02 12.70
CA GLY A 126 -15.38 6.04 11.86
C GLY A 126 -14.38 6.99 12.51
N PHE A 127 -13.45 7.41 11.67
CA PHE A 127 -12.61 8.60 11.81
C PHE A 127 -13.49 9.87 11.91
N ARG A 128 -13.01 10.91 12.62
CA ARG A 128 -13.77 12.15 12.89
C ARG A 128 -14.53 12.65 11.64
N GLY A 129 -15.86 12.73 11.73
CA GLY A 129 -16.72 13.35 10.70
C GLY A 129 -17.48 12.38 9.78
N MET A 130 -17.28 11.06 9.89
CA MET A 130 -18.10 10.09 9.16
C MET A 130 -19.28 9.61 10.01
N ARG A 131 -20.50 9.68 9.43
CA ARG A 131 -21.75 9.21 10.06
C ARG A 131 -22.13 7.78 9.70
N ALA A 132 -21.51 7.22 8.66
CA ALA A 132 -21.78 5.87 8.18
C ALA A 132 -20.80 4.88 8.79
N GLU A 133 -21.28 3.65 9.02
CA GLU A 133 -20.42 2.56 9.44
C GLU A 133 -19.43 2.18 8.34
N LEU A 134 -18.20 1.89 8.75
CA LEU A 134 -17.12 1.51 7.83
C LEU A 134 -16.80 0.03 7.98
N TYR A 135 -16.52 -0.59 6.83
CA TYR A 135 -16.22 -2.01 6.71
C TYR A 135 -14.98 -2.17 5.83
N LEU A 136 -14.15 -3.17 6.12
CA LEU A 136 -13.02 -3.56 5.27
C LEU A 136 -13.50 -4.36 4.06
N HIS A 137 -14.57 -5.14 4.21
CA HIS A 137 -15.10 -5.92 3.10
C HIS A 137 -16.01 -5.07 2.21
N ARG A 138 -15.89 -5.24 0.89
CA ARG A 138 -16.64 -4.48 -0.13
C ARG A 138 -18.17 -4.61 -0.03
N SER A 139 -18.66 -5.72 0.53
CA SER A 139 -20.11 -5.94 0.73
C SER A 139 -20.69 -5.16 1.92
N CYS A 140 -19.88 -4.35 2.62
CA CYS A 140 -20.30 -3.55 3.78
C CYS A 140 -20.91 -4.40 4.90
N VAL A 141 -20.29 -5.55 5.17
CA VAL A 141 -20.62 -6.46 6.26
C VAL A 141 -19.35 -6.72 7.09
N PRO A 142 -19.49 -7.13 8.37
CA PRO A 142 -18.35 -7.52 9.19
C PRO A 142 -17.45 -8.53 8.46
N LEU A 143 -16.12 -8.36 8.56
CA LEU A 143 -15.18 -9.21 7.81
C LEU A 143 -15.31 -10.70 8.18
N ASP A 144 -15.66 -11.00 9.42
CA ASP A 144 -15.93 -12.35 9.93
C ASP A 144 -17.28 -12.94 9.49
N GLU A 145 -18.19 -12.13 8.94
CA GLU A 145 -19.49 -12.54 8.40
C GLU A 145 -19.52 -12.50 6.86
N ALA A 146 -18.47 -11.99 6.23
CA ALA A 146 -18.40 -11.81 4.79
C ALA A 146 -18.36 -13.16 4.03
N ASP A 147 -19.13 -13.27 2.95
CA ASP A 147 -19.01 -14.37 2.00
C ASP A 147 -17.77 -14.18 1.12
N LEU A 148 -16.77 -15.03 1.33
CA LEU A 148 -15.51 -15.03 0.60
C LEU A 148 -15.44 -16.08 -0.51
N SER A 149 -16.54 -16.80 -0.79
CA SER A 149 -16.58 -17.88 -1.79
C SER A 149 -16.74 -17.37 -3.22
N ASP A 150 -17.37 -16.21 -3.38
CA ASP A 150 -17.58 -15.61 -4.69
C ASP A 150 -16.31 -14.91 -5.19
N ASP A 151 -15.66 -15.53 -6.17
CA ASP A 151 -14.55 -14.94 -6.92
C ASP A 151 -15.05 -14.27 -8.23
N SER A 152 -16.37 -14.11 -8.44
CA SER A 152 -16.94 -13.59 -9.69
C SER A 152 -16.19 -12.34 -10.15
N ASN A 153 -15.59 -12.50 -11.33
CA ASN A 153 -14.65 -11.62 -12.02
C ASN A 153 -14.61 -10.19 -11.44
N GLN A 154 -13.76 -9.98 -10.46
CA GLN A 154 -12.89 -8.81 -10.52
C GLN A 154 -11.99 -9.00 -11.72
N LEU A 155 -12.54 -8.77 -12.92
CA LEU A 155 -11.74 -8.08 -13.90
C LEU A 155 -11.23 -6.85 -13.15
N ASP A 156 -9.92 -6.65 -13.14
CA ASP A 156 -9.31 -5.34 -12.95
C ASP A 156 -9.84 -4.42 -14.07
N LEU A 157 -11.16 -4.17 -14.14
CA LEU A 157 -11.84 -3.23 -15.05
C LEU A 157 -11.33 -1.81 -14.79
N TRP A 158 -10.64 -1.65 -13.66
CA TRP A 158 -9.88 -0.51 -13.25
C TRP A 158 -8.48 -1.04 -12.88
N PRO A 159 -7.54 -1.18 -13.84
CA PRO A 159 -6.10 -1.30 -13.51
C PRO A 159 -5.63 -0.11 -12.64
N LEU A 160 -6.45 0.95 -12.67
CA LEU A 160 -6.44 2.18 -11.90
C LEU A 160 -7.02 2.07 -10.46
N GLU A 161 -7.53 0.91 -10.02
CA GLU A 161 -7.91 0.68 -8.62
C GLU A 161 -6.80 -0.01 -7.82
N CYS A 162 -6.08 -0.95 -8.46
CA CYS A 162 -4.81 -1.46 -7.94
C CYS A 162 -3.62 -0.54 -8.25
N GLU A 163 -3.89 0.72 -8.60
CA GLU A 163 -2.96 1.79 -8.96
C GLU A 163 -2.06 2.26 -7.83
N GLY A 164 -2.03 1.61 -6.66
CA GLY A 164 -1.17 2.03 -5.54
C GLY A 164 -1.32 3.52 -5.21
N MET A 165 -2.43 4.14 -5.60
CA MET A 165 -2.74 5.56 -5.41
C MET A 165 -3.33 5.71 -4.02
N CYS A 166 -2.43 5.49 -3.09
CA CYS A 166 -2.54 5.91 -1.73
C CYS A 166 -1.88 7.31 -1.69
N GLY A 167 -2.67 8.38 -1.87
CA GLY A 167 -2.20 9.77 -1.76
C GLY A 167 -2.31 10.69 -2.99
N VAL A 168 -3.47 10.72 -3.67
CA VAL A 168 -3.99 12.00 -4.19
C VAL A 168 -5.03 12.51 -3.21
#